data_AF-A0A6A7M1D2-F1
#
_entry.id   AF-A0A6A7M1D2-F1
#
_cell.length_a   1.000
_cell.length_b   1.000
_cell.length_c   1.000
_cell.angle_alpha   90.00
_cell.angle_beta   90.00
_cell.angle_gamma   90.00
#
_symmetry.space_group_name_H-M   'P 1'
#
loop_
_entity.id
_entity.type
_entity.pdbx_description
1 polymer ?
#
loop_
_entity_poly.entity_id
_entity_poly.type
_entity_poly.pdbx_seq_one_letter_code
_entity_poly.pdbx_strand_id
1 'polypeptide(L)'
;MKYEDIYLKGYADGHEAKTGIALWVAFYNTRRPHMALTHRVPTAVWREGVTGTLDGTAVDMTLRLDNADALPAFSQPRQLQKMIA
;
A
#
# COMPACT_ATOMS: atom_id res chain seq x y z
N MET A 1 -6.63 3.29 5.83
CA MET A 1 -6.01 4.28 4.92
C MET A 1 -6.92 5.44 4.54
N LYS A 2 -7.94 5.26 3.68
CA LYS A 2 -8.78 6.35 3.15
C LYS A 2 -9.30 7.32 4.22
N TYR A 3 -9.87 6.78 5.30
CA TYR A 3 -10.40 7.55 6.42
C TYR A 3 -9.36 7.91 7.50
N GLU A 4 -8.18 7.29 7.47
CA GLU A 4 -7.15 7.44 8.50
C GLU A 4 -6.02 8.40 8.11
N ASP A 5 -5.87 8.67 6.81
CA ASP A 5 -4.75 9.41 6.28
C ASP A 5 -5.19 10.38 5.17
N ILE A 6 -5.74 9.84 4.08
CA ILE A 6 -6.06 10.63 2.87
C ILE A 6 -7.12 11.71 3.15
N TYR A 7 -8.26 11.32 3.72
CA TYR A 7 -9.33 12.29 4.02
C TYR A 7 -9.04 13.19 5.20
N LEU A 8 -8.11 12.79 6.07
CA LEU A 8 -7.73 13.61 7.22
C LEU A 8 -6.71 14.68 6.85
N LYS A 9 -5.75 14.34 5.97
CA LYS A 9 -4.64 15.23 5.60
C LYS A 9 -4.96 16.16 4.44
N GLY A 10 -5.91 15.78 3.56
CA GLY A 10 -6.35 16.64 2.47
C GLY A 10 -5.21 17.14 1.59
N TYR A 11 -4.32 16.23 1.17
CA TYR A 11 -3.11 16.54 0.41
C TYR A 11 -3.38 17.55 -0.73
N ALA A 12 -2.53 18.56 -0.82
CA ALA A 12 -2.69 19.68 -1.75
C ALA A 12 -2.44 19.28 -3.20
N ASP A 13 -1.51 18.35 -3.43
CA ASP A 13 -1.17 17.84 -4.76
C ASP A 13 -0.70 16.37 -4.75
N GLY A 14 -0.43 15.85 -5.94
CA GLY A 14 0.01 14.46 -6.12
C GLY A 14 1.39 14.14 -5.54
N HIS A 15 2.29 15.13 -5.44
CA HIS A 15 3.63 14.93 -4.88
C HIS A 15 3.56 14.81 -3.35
N GLU A 16 2.77 15.68 -2.72
CA GLU A 16 2.48 15.60 -1.29
C GLU A 16 1.76 14.28 -0.97
N ALA A 17 0.75 13.91 -1.77
CA ALA A 17 0.05 12.64 -1.61
C ALA A 17 1.00 11.43 -1.76
N LYS A 18 1.89 11.43 -2.75
CA LYS A 18 2.89 10.36 -2.93
C LYS A 18 3.75 10.21 -1.68
N THR A 19 4.27 11.32 -1.15
CA THR A 19 5.12 11.30 0.04
C THR A 19 4.35 10.83 1.27
N GLY A 20 3.15 11.37 1.48
CA GLY A 20 2.31 11.04 2.63
C GLY A 20 1.84 9.59 2.63
N ILE A 21 1.41 9.07 1.48
CA ILE A 21 1.01 7.66 1.32
C ILE A 21 2.22 6.73 1.52
N ALA A 22 3.40 7.07 1.00
CA ALA A 22 4.63 6.31 1.24
C ALA A 22 4.93 6.16 2.74
N LEU A 23 4.82 7.26 3.49
CA LEU A 23 5.01 7.25 4.94
C LEU A 23 3.93 6.41 5.65
N TRP A 24 2.67 6.53 5.24
CA TRP A 24 1.58 5.76 5.83
C TRP A 24 1.74 4.26 5.61
N VAL A 25 2.11 3.83 4.40
CA VAL A 25 2.36 2.41 4.08
C VAL A 25 3.54 1.86 4.88
N ALA A 26 4.64 2.61 4.98
CA ALA A 26 5.79 2.20 5.80
C ALA A 26 5.39 2.00 7.27
N PHE A 27 4.56 2.90 7.82
CA PHE A 27 4.01 2.77 9.17
C PHE A 27 3.09 1.55 9.31
N TYR A 28 2.18 1.32 8.36
CA TYR A 28 1.28 0.16 8.35
C TYR A 28 2.06 -1.16 8.34
N ASN A 29 3.11 -1.26 7.52
CA ASN A 29 3.91 -2.47 7.34
C ASN A 29 4.81 -2.78 8.54
N THR A 30 5.39 -1.75 9.17
CA THR A 30 6.44 -1.95 10.18
C THR A 30 5.99 -1.77 11.62
N ARG A 31 4.89 -1.02 11.86
CA ARG A 31 4.51 -0.61 13.23
C ARG A 31 3.10 -0.97 13.64
N ARG A 32 2.16 -1.25 12.73
CA ARG A 32 0.77 -1.58 13.10
C ARG A 32 0.56 -3.08 13.31
N PRO A 33 0.21 -3.53 14.52
CA PRO A 33 -0.29 -4.88 14.76
C PRO A 33 -1.65 -5.08 14.07
N HIS A 34 -1.83 -6.19 13.36
CA HIS A 34 -3.13 -6.52 12.74
C HIS A 34 -3.74 -7.75 13.40
N MET A 35 -5.02 -7.66 13.80
CA MET A 35 -5.75 -8.79 14.40
C MET A 35 -5.74 -10.03 13.51
N ALA A 36 -5.95 -9.83 12.20
CA ALA A 36 -5.92 -10.89 11.20
C ALA A 36 -4.55 -11.58 11.08
N LEU A 37 -3.48 -10.92 11.53
CA LEU A 37 -2.11 -11.45 11.57
C LEU A 37 -1.70 -11.85 12.99
N THR A 38 -2.67 -12.16 13.86
CA THR A 38 -2.42 -12.52 15.26
C THR A 38 -1.62 -11.42 15.99
N HIS A 39 -2.02 -10.16 15.80
CA HIS A 39 -1.35 -8.99 16.38
C HIS A 39 0.11 -8.80 15.91
N ARG A 40 0.51 -9.38 14.77
CA ARG A 40 1.82 -9.13 14.16
C ARG A 40 1.75 -8.04 13.08
N VAL A 41 2.92 -7.51 12.74
CA VAL A 41 3.06 -6.52 11.66
C VAL A 41 3.25 -7.22 10.30
N PRO A 42 2.79 -6.64 9.18
CA PRO A 42 2.84 -7.30 7.87
C PRO A 42 4.25 -7.70 7.45
N THR A 43 5.27 -6.87 7.68
CA THR A 43 6.66 -7.22 7.30
C THR A 43 7.19 -8.43 8.05
N ALA A 44 6.73 -8.69 9.28
CA ALA A 44 7.15 -9.87 10.03
C ALA A 44 6.60 -11.15 9.38
N VAL A 45 5.30 -11.18 9.08
CA VAL A 45 4.64 -12.32 8.43
C VAL A 45 5.20 -12.56 7.02
N TRP A 46 5.45 -11.50 6.26
CA TRP A 46 6.04 -11.62 4.93
C TRP A 46 7.45 -12.21 4.99
N ARG A 47 8.33 -11.73 5.89
CA ARG A 47 9.68 -12.30 6.04
C ARG A 47 9.67 -13.77 6.43
N GLU A 48 8.71 -14.19 7.25
CA GLU A 48 8.56 -15.61 7.60
C GLU A 48 8.10 -16.46 6.40
N GLY A 49 7.26 -15.90 5.51
CA GLY A 49 6.76 -16.59 4.32
C GLY A 49 7.72 -16.62 3.13
N VAL A 50 8.67 -15.68 3.07
CA VAL A 50 9.70 -15.62 2.03
C VAL A 50 10.75 -16.71 2.31
N THR A 51 10.64 -17.83 1.59
CA THR A 51 11.48 -19.03 1.77
C THR A 51 12.37 -19.32 0.56
N GLY A 52 12.76 -18.29 -0.21
CA GLY A 52 13.61 -18.44 -1.39
C GLY A 52 14.05 -17.10 -1.98
N THR A 53 14.70 -17.14 -3.15
CA THR A 53 15.05 -15.94 -3.91
C THR A 53 13.78 -15.19 -4.30
N LEU A 54 13.68 -13.93 -3.89
CA LEU A 54 12.63 -13.03 -4.37
C LEU A 54 12.80 -12.87 -5.88
N ASP A 55 11.77 -13.19 -6.64
CA ASP A 55 11.71 -12.87 -8.07
C ASP A 55 11.70 -11.35 -8.26
N GLY A 56 12.10 -10.86 -9.44
CA GLY A 56 12.14 -9.42 -9.73
C GLY A 56 10.78 -8.71 -9.66
N THR A 57 9.70 -9.48 -9.51
CA THR A 57 8.32 -9.03 -9.33
C THR A 57 7.87 -8.97 -7.87
N ALA A 58 8.66 -9.49 -6.93
CA ALA A 58 8.36 -9.37 -5.52
C ALA A 58 8.43 -7.90 -5.09
N VAL A 59 7.30 -7.38 -4.63
CA VAL A 59 7.23 -6.06 -4.01
C VAL A 59 7.95 -6.11 -2.66
N ASP A 60 9.10 -5.43 -2.59
CA ASP A 60 9.79 -5.20 -1.33
C ASP A 60 8.91 -4.35 -0.40
N MET A 61 8.47 -4.95 0.71
CA MET A 61 7.62 -4.28 1.71
C MET A 61 8.38 -3.27 2.59
N THR A 62 9.71 -3.17 2.43
CA THR A 62 10.56 -2.21 3.14
C THR A 62 10.91 -0.96 2.34
N LEU A 63 10.67 -0.95 1.03
CA LEU A 63 11.00 0.20 0.18
C LEU A 63 9.87 1.26 0.14
N ARG A 64 10.28 2.50 -0.18
CA ARG A 64 9.38 3.60 -0.48
C ARG A 64 8.47 3.23 -1.67
N LEU A 65 7.34 3.91 -1.80
CA LEU A 65 6.42 3.80 -2.94
C LEU A 65 7.02 4.43 -4.23
N ASP A 66 8.29 4.20 -4.50
CA ASP A 66 9.02 4.64 -5.70
C ASP A 66 9.15 3.54 -6.76
N ASN A 67 8.62 2.34 -6.51
CA ASN A 67 8.61 1.22 -7.46
C ASN A 67 7.52 1.33 -8.55
N ALA A 68 7.28 2.54 -9.07
CA ALA A 68 6.25 2.81 -10.08
C ALA A 68 6.45 1.98 -11.35
N ASP A 69 7.69 1.64 -11.67
CA ASP A 69 8.06 0.83 -12.84
C ASP A 69 7.67 -0.65 -12.70
N ALA A 70 7.39 -1.14 -11.49
CA ALA A 70 6.97 -2.51 -11.22
C ALA A 70 5.45 -2.73 -11.31
N LEU A 71 4.66 -1.65 -11.49
CA LEU A 71 3.22 -1.74 -11.64
C LEU A 71 2.89 -1.72 -13.14
N PRO A 72 2.27 -2.78 -13.71
CA PRO A 72 1.67 -2.65 -15.02
C PRO A 72 0.62 -1.54 -14.92
N ALA A 73 0.70 -0.54 -15.79
CA ALA A 73 -0.28 0.54 -15.87
C ALA A 73 -1.66 -0.06 -16.19
N PHE A 74 -2.37 -0.47 -15.16
CA PHE A 74 -3.70 -1.04 -15.29
C PHE A 74 -4.63 0.13 -15.63
N SER A 75 -4.86 0.33 -16.92
CA SER A 75 -5.92 1.22 -17.41
C SER A 75 -7.24 0.70 -16.85
N GLN A 76 -7.74 1.31 -15.78
CA GLN A 76 -8.97 0.91 -15.12
C GLN A 76 -10.15 1.17 -16.09
N PRO A 77 -10.88 0.16 -16.58
CA PRO A 77 -12.07 0.41 -17.37
C PRO A 77 -13.10 1.08 -16.45
N ARG A 78 -13.58 2.26 -16.85
CA ARG A 78 -14.66 2.99 -16.17
C ARG A 78 -15.85 2.07 -15.94
N GLN A 79 -16.01 1.60 -14.71
CA GLN A 79 -17.26 1.07 -14.19
C GLN A 79 -17.62 1.91 -12.97
N LEU A 80 -18.23 3.06 -13.22
CA LEU A 80 -19.05 3.73 -12.23
C LEU A 80 -20.35 4.18 -12.90
N GLN A 81 -21.44 3.94 -12.15
CA GLN A 81 -22.83 4.37 -12.32
C GLN A 81 -23.72 3.57 -13.28
N LYS A 82 -24.49 2.64 -12.71
CA LYS A 82 -25.96 2.75 -12.82
C LYS A 82 -26.58 2.74 -11.41
N MET A 83 -27.01 3.94 -11.01
CA MET A 83 -27.95 4.18 -9.92
C MET A 83 -29.32 3.59 -10.30
N ILE A 84 -29.94 2.92 -9.33
CA ILE A 84 -31.34 3.08 -8.89
C ILE A 84 -32.36 3.45 -9.98
N ALA A 85 -33.31 2.54 -10.22
CA ALA A 85 -34.69 2.87 -10.59
C ALA A 85 -35.62 2.22 -9.56
#